data_AF-A0AAU4ZS62-F1
#
_entry.id   AF-A0AAU4ZS62-F1
#
_cell.length_a   1.000
_cell.length_b   1.000
_cell.length_c   1.000
_cell.angle_alpha   90.00
_cell.angle_beta   90.00
_cell.angle_gamma   90.00
#
_symmetry.space_group_name_H-M   'P 1'
#
loop_
_entity.id
_entity.type
_entity.pdbx_description
1 polymer ?
#
loop_
_entity_poly.entity_id
_entity_poly.type
_entity_poly.pdbx_seq_one_letter_code
_entity_poly.pdbx_strand_id
1 'polypeptide(L)'
;MGWVTAGDYEVGLDGGKVVCRNAAGRRLKSVPAKLADDPAVMGLRQLAEWLERHERQCLTDVEKWMVRSLPVPLAVIARVWPDPAWQSAMRDLVVTGPDGEVAGFLRDADLDRGLGLVDLDGDSVRIAPELVHLPHPVLLDDLEELREFAVELGVEQRAQQLFREVWQRPAGLDADATTVEDYAGGAFKQLRFLHGRTTQLGYRVRGGNAVCSVREDARGVEARVWIGDYDGYEETETGPLIWTDGSGRVLKLGQVGPVAWSEGMRMAAALFAGRDIEDEEQAA
;
A
#
# COMPACT_ATOMS: atom_id res chain seq x y z
N MET A 1 -29.74 -4.35 -1.08
CA MET A 1 -29.80 -3.33 -0.02
C MET A 1 -30.84 -3.73 1.02
N GLY A 2 -30.41 -3.93 2.27
CA GLY A 2 -31.34 -4.11 3.39
C GLY A 2 -31.77 -2.76 3.96
N TRP A 3 -33.07 -2.58 4.19
CA TRP A 3 -33.65 -1.40 4.83
C TRP A 3 -34.10 -1.76 6.25
N VAL A 4 -33.92 -0.84 7.20
CA VAL A 4 -34.28 -1.00 8.62
C VAL A 4 -35.14 0.19 9.03
N THR A 5 -36.19 -0.07 9.80
CA THR A 5 -37.11 0.98 10.28
C THR A 5 -36.46 1.86 11.36
N ALA A 6 -36.66 3.17 11.25
CA ALA A 6 -36.27 4.19 12.21
C ALA A 6 -37.38 5.26 12.29
N GLY A 7 -38.33 5.07 13.21
CA GLY A 7 -39.58 5.85 13.25
C GLY A 7 -40.41 5.68 11.96
N ASP A 8 -40.85 6.79 11.36
CA ASP A 8 -41.62 6.82 10.09
C ASP A 8 -40.73 6.69 8.82
N TYR A 9 -39.46 6.33 8.99
CA TYR A 9 -38.47 6.24 7.93
C TYR A 9 -37.87 4.85 7.87
N GLU A 10 -37.22 4.58 6.75
CA GLU A 10 -36.32 3.44 6.62
C GLU A 10 -34.92 3.95 6.31
N VAL A 11 -33.92 3.32 6.92
CA VAL A 11 -32.51 3.62 6.76
C VAL A 11 -31.75 2.40 6.31
N GLY A 12 -30.63 2.59 5.61
CA GLY A 12 -29.80 1.52 5.09
C GLY A 12 -28.38 2.02 4.78
N LEU A 13 -27.52 1.10 4.34
CA LEU A 13 -26.18 1.44 3.83
C LEU A 13 -26.14 1.33 2.32
N ASP A 14 -25.56 2.35 1.69
CA ASP A 14 -25.31 2.41 0.26
C ASP A 14 -23.97 3.11 0.02
N GLY A 15 -23.02 2.43 -0.62
CA GLY A 15 -21.67 2.95 -0.87
C GLY A 15 -20.97 3.48 0.39
N GLY A 16 -21.08 2.76 1.51
CA GLY A 16 -20.48 3.16 2.79
C GLY A 16 -21.18 4.34 3.49
N LYS A 17 -22.33 4.81 2.99
CA LYS A 17 -23.07 5.94 3.57
C LYS A 17 -24.43 5.50 4.08
N VAL A 18 -24.83 6.07 5.22
CA VAL A 18 -26.19 5.89 5.73
C VAL A 18 -27.16 6.68 4.88
N VAL A 19 -28.11 5.99 4.29
CA VAL A 19 -29.16 6.55 3.44
C VAL A 19 -30.51 6.42 4.12
N CYS A 20 -31.45 7.29 3.76
CA CYS A 20 -32.78 7.33 4.35
C CYS A 20 -33.84 7.47 3.27
N ARG A 21 -35.00 6.83 3.46
CA ARG A 21 -36.20 7.04 2.66
C ARG A 21 -37.42 7.22 3.57
N ASN A 22 -38.41 7.96 3.09
CA ASN A 22 -39.66 8.17 3.82
C ASN A 22 -40.64 6.98 3.67
N ALA A 23 -41.78 7.03 4.34
CA ALA A 23 -42.84 6.01 4.26
C ALA A 23 -43.39 5.77 2.83
N ALA A 24 -43.23 6.72 1.90
CA ALA A 24 -43.59 6.56 0.49
C ALA A 24 -42.46 5.91 -0.35
N GLY A 25 -41.38 5.46 0.29
CA GLY A 25 -40.21 4.86 -0.36
C GLY A 25 -39.27 5.86 -1.04
N ARG A 26 -39.52 7.17 -0.94
CA ARG A 26 -38.70 8.20 -1.59
C ARG A 26 -37.41 8.43 -0.81
N ARG A 27 -36.26 8.19 -1.47
CA ARG A 27 -34.93 8.49 -0.92
C ARG A 27 -34.76 9.99 -0.66
N LEU A 28 -34.25 10.31 0.51
CA LEU A 28 -33.98 11.66 0.96
C LEU A 28 -32.52 12.05 0.67
N LYS A 29 -32.26 13.35 0.61
CA LYS A 29 -30.90 13.90 0.39
C LYS A 29 -29.97 13.61 1.57
N SER A 30 -30.50 13.55 2.78
CA SER A 30 -29.78 13.27 4.01
C SER A 30 -30.69 12.59 5.03
N VAL A 31 -30.08 11.94 6.03
CA VAL A 31 -30.80 11.42 7.20
C VAL A 31 -31.33 12.63 8.00
N PRO A 32 -32.65 12.71 8.29
CA PRO A 32 -33.21 13.78 9.11
C PRO A 32 -32.52 13.89 10.48
N ALA A 33 -32.26 15.11 10.95
CA ALA A 33 -31.55 15.35 12.21
C ALA A 33 -32.25 14.71 13.43
N LYS A 34 -33.59 14.60 13.41
CA LYS A 34 -34.36 13.93 14.47
C LYS A 34 -34.09 12.42 14.62
N LEU A 35 -33.45 11.80 13.62
CA LEU A 35 -33.05 10.39 13.67
C LEU A 35 -31.55 10.23 14.00
N ALA A 36 -30.83 11.30 14.33
CA ALA A 36 -29.38 11.23 14.54
C ALA A 36 -29.00 10.26 15.67
N ASP A 37 -29.80 10.22 16.72
CA ASP A 37 -29.62 9.36 17.90
C ASP A 37 -30.50 8.09 17.85
N ASP A 38 -31.15 7.83 16.71
CA ASP A 38 -31.90 6.59 16.53
C ASP A 38 -30.91 5.39 16.52
N PRO A 39 -31.14 4.33 17.30
CA PRO A 39 -30.22 3.20 17.39
C PRO A 39 -29.88 2.56 16.04
N ALA A 40 -30.83 2.50 15.09
CA ALA A 40 -30.59 1.95 13.77
C ALA A 40 -29.65 2.86 12.95
N VAL A 41 -29.81 4.18 13.04
CA VAL A 41 -28.91 5.14 12.38
C VAL A 41 -27.51 5.08 12.98
N MET A 42 -27.39 5.09 14.31
CA MET A 42 -26.11 4.98 14.99
C MET A 42 -25.39 3.68 14.64
N GLY A 43 -26.09 2.55 14.66
CA GLY A 43 -25.54 1.24 14.31
C GLY A 43 -25.02 1.19 12.86
N LEU A 44 -25.77 1.75 11.90
CA LEU A 44 -25.32 1.81 10.51
C LEU A 44 -24.11 2.74 10.32
N ARG A 45 -24.01 3.84 11.07
CA ARG A 45 -22.82 4.71 11.04
C ARG A 45 -21.58 3.99 11.57
N GLN A 46 -21.70 3.32 12.71
CA GLN A 46 -20.60 2.53 13.27
C GLN A 46 -20.18 1.39 12.34
N LEU A 47 -21.15 0.73 11.68
CA LEU A 47 -20.88 -0.29 10.68
C LEU A 47 -20.14 0.29 9.46
N ALA A 48 -20.55 1.47 8.96
CA ALA A 48 -19.85 2.14 7.87
C ALA A 48 -18.39 2.46 8.23
N GLU A 49 -18.15 3.04 9.41
CA GLU A 49 -16.81 3.33 9.90
C GLU A 49 -15.96 2.06 10.07
N TRP A 50 -16.58 0.96 10.51
CA TRP A 50 -15.91 -0.33 10.64
C TRP A 50 -15.54 -0.90 9.26
N LEU A 51 -16.45 -0.86 8.29
CA LEU A 51 -16.20 -1.32 6.91
C LEU A 51 -15.07 -0.53 6.25
N GLU A 52 -15.06 0.79 6.41
CA GLU A 52 -13.98 1.64 5.88
C GLU A 52 -12.62 1.29 6.49
N ARG A 53 -12.58 1.01 7.81
CA ARG A 53 -11.36 0.57 8.49
C ARG A 53 -10.93 -0.82 8.04
N HIS A 54 -11.88 -1.72 7.81
CA HIS A 54 -11.63 -3.06 7.31
C HIS A 54 -11.06 -3.04 5.89
N GLU A 55 -11.64 -2.25 4.99
CA GLU A 55 -11.12 -2.04 3.62
C GLU A 55 -9.67 -1.54 3.65
N ARG A 56 -9.38 -0.53 4.48
CA ARG A 56 -8.02 -0.01 4.67
C ARG A 56 -7.06 -1.07 5.20
N GLN A 57 -7.49 -1.87 6.19
CA GLN A 57 -6.67 -2.94 6.75
C GLN A 57 -6.36 -4.04 5.73
N CYS A 58 -7.35 -4.48 4.96
CA CYS A 58 -7.17 -5.48 3.90
C CYS A 58 -6.17 -5.00 2.86
N LEU A 59 -6.31 -3.75 2.40
CA LEU A 59 -5.38 -3.14 1.46
C LEU A 59 -3.95 -3.13 2.01
N THR A 60 -3.76 -2.62 3.24
CA THR A 60 -2.45 -2.59 3.90
C THR A 60 -1.82 -3.97 4.05
N ASP A 61 -2.62 -5.02 4.30
CA ASP A 61 -2.09 -6.38 4.43
C ASP A 61 -1.69 -6.99 3.09
N VAL A 62 -2.45 -6.74 2.02
CA VAL A 62 -2.07 -7.13 0.66
C VAL A 62 -0.80 -6.40 0.21
N GLU A 63 -0.70 -5.09 0.46
CA GLU A 63 0.51 -4.32 0.19
C GLU A 63 1.72 -4.87 0.96
N LYS A 64 1.53 -5.33 2.20
CA LYS A 64 2.61 -6.00 2.96
C LYS A 64 3.02 -7.32 2.34
N TRP A 65 2.09 -8.12 1.81
CA TRP A 65 2.44 -9.37 1.12
C TRP A 65 3.33 -9.08 -0.09
N MET A 66 2.97 -8.05 -0.86
CA MET A 66 3.74 -7.56 -2.00
C MET A 66 5.12 -7.00 -1.62
N VAL A 67 5.17 -6.03 -0.70
CA VAL A 67 6.41 -5.33 -0.29
C VAL A 67 7.38 -6.25 0.45
N ARG A 68 6.88 -7.32 1.08
CA ARG A 68 7.73 -8.29 1.77
C ARG A 68 7.95 -9.57 0.96
N SER A 69 7.49 -9.60 -0.29
CA SER A 69 7.52 -10.76 -1.19
C SER A 69 7.21 -12.07 -0.46
N LEU A 70 6.19 -12.06 0.41
CA LEU A 70 5.88 -13.21 1.26
C LEU A 70 5.06 -14.20 0.45
N PRO A 71 5.48 -15.48 0.34
CA PRO A 71 4.61 -16.51 -0.20
C PRO A 71 3.35 -16.62 0.66
N VAL A 72 2.19 -16.47 0.05
CA VAL A 72 0.89 -16.57 0.72
C VAL A 72 0.28 -17.93 0.37
N PRO A 73 -0.12 -18.75 1.35
CA PRO A 73 -0.80 -20.00 1.04
C PRO A 73 -2.07 -19.75 0.22
N LEU A 74 -2.30 -20.54 -0.84
CA LEU A 74 -3.52 -20.47 -1.65
C LEU A 74 -4.78 -20.51 -0.78
N ALA A 75 -4.76 -21.37 0.24
CA ALA A 75 -5.86 -21.55 1.17
C ALA A 75 -6.17 -20.31 2.03
N VAL A 76 -5.26 -19.35 2.14
CA VAL A 76 -5.51 -18.04 2.75
C VAL A 76 -6.23 -17.14 1.76
N ILE A 77 -5.70 -16.98 0.55
CA ILE A 77 -6.31 -16.15 -0.50
C ILE A 77 -7.74 -16.61 -0.78
N ALA A 78 -7.95 -17.92 -1.01
CA ALA A 78 -9.27 -18.48 -1.28
C ALA A 78 -10.26 -18.30 -0.12
N ARG A 79 -9.80 -18.30 1.14
CA ARG A 79 -10.68 -18.09 2.30
C ARG A 79 -11.13 -16.65 2.46
N VAL A 80 -10.27 -15.69 2.11
CA VAL A 80 -10.61 -14.26 2.23
C VAL A 80 -11.26 -13.72 0.95
N TRP A 81 -11.12 -14.40 -0.19
CA TRP A 81 -11.68 -13.99 -1.48
C TRP A 81 -13.18 -13.67 -1.50
N PRO A 82 -14.06 -14.38 -0.76
CA PRO A 82 -15.49 -14.02 -0.71
C PRO A 82 -15.78 -12.68 -0.04
N ASP A 83 -14.84 -12.14 0.74
CA ASP A 83 -14.97 -10.81 1.33
C ASP A 83 -14.65 -9.73 0.27
N PRO A 84 -15.59 -8.83 -0.06
CA PRO A 84 -15.39 -7.79 -1.07
C PRO A 84 -14.20 -6.87 -0.80
N ALA A 85 -13.85 -6.62 0.48
CA ALA A 85 -12.72 -5.76 0.84
C ALA A 85 -11.39 -6.42 0.44
N TRP A 86 -11.23 -7.71 0.77
CA TRP A 86 -10.07 -8.52 0.39
C TRP A 86 -10.01 -8.73 -1.12
N GLN A 87 -11.13 -9.09 -1.74
CA GLN A 87 -11.21 -9.25 -3.18
C GLN A 87 -10.80 -7.97 -3.90
N SER A 88 -11.33 -6.82 -3.48
CA SER A 88 -11.01 -5.54 -4.12
C SER A 88 -9.55 -5.12 -3.93
N ALA A 89 -8.88 -5.56 -2.85
CA ALA A 89 -7.47 -5.29 -2.63
C ALA A 89 -6.54 -6.18 -3.50
N MET A 90 -6.96 -7.42 -3.79
CA MET A 90 -6.15 -8.41 -4.52
C MET A 90 -6.49 -8.57 -5.99
N ARG A 91 -7.72 -8.20 -6.39
CA ARG A 91 -8.17 -8.31 -7.77
C ARG A 91 -7.21 -7.54 -8.68
N ASP A 92 -6.89 -8.19 -9.79
CA ASP A 92 -6.01 -7.72 -10.84
C ASP A 92 -4.54 -7.57 -10.45
N LEU A 93 -4.12 -8.07 -9.28
CA LEU A 93 -2.71 -8.21 -8.98
C LEU A 93 -2.08 -9.29 -9.86
N VAL A 94 -0.86 -9.01 -10.34
CA VAL A 94 0.01 -9.98 -10.99
C VAL A 94 0.41 -11.03 -9.97
N VAL A 95 0.23 -12.30 -10.36
CA VAL A 95 0.67 -13.48 -9.62
C VAL A 95 1.84 -14.11 -10.37
N THR A 96 2.87 -14.53 -9.63
CA THR A 96 4.00 -15.28 -10.20
C THR A 96 4.11 -16.69 -9.63
N GLY A 97 4.72 -17.57 -10.42
CA GLY A 97 5.20 -18.87 -9.98
C GLY A 97 6.40 -18.76 -9.02
N PRO A 98 6.82 -19.87 -8.38
CA PRO A 98 8.02 -19.91 -7.53
C PRO A 98 9.33 -19.58 -8.26
N ASP A 99 9.34 -19.72 -9.59
CA ASP A 99 10.42 -19.36 -10.51
C ASP A 99 10.43 -17.87 -10.89
N GLY A 100 9.42 -17.10 -10.46
CA GLY A 100 9.28 -15.69 -10.80
C GLY A 100 8.50 -15.45 -12.11
N GLU A 101 8.18 -16.51 -12.85
CA GLU A 101 7.42 -16.41 -14.09
C GLU A 101 6.01 -15.90 -13.84
N VAL A 102 5.54 -14.99 -14.70
CA VAL A 102 4.21 -14.40 -14.58
C VAL A 102 3.15 -15.43 -14.93
N ALA A 103 2.29 -15.73 -13.97
CA ALA A 103 1.15 -16.61 -14.18
C ALA A 103 -0.10 -15.86 -14.68
N GLY A 104 -0.20 -14.56 -14.40
CA GLY A 104 -1.29 -13.69 -14.89
C GLY A 104 -1.90 -12.79 -13.82
N PHE A 105 -3.00 -12.14 -14.18
CA PHE A 105 -3.77 -11.21 -13.35
C PHE A 105 -4.84 -11.94 -12.55
N LEU A 106 -4.87 -11.77 -11.24
CA LEU A 106 -5.80 -12.46 -10.35
C LEU A 106 -7.25 -12.02 -10.53
N ARG A 107 -8.13 -12.94 -10.95
CA ARG A 107 -9.57 -12.66 -11.17
C ARG A 107 -10.51 -13.47 -10.28
N ASP A 108 -10.06 -14.60 -9.76
CA ASP A 108 -10.84 -15.48 -8.88
C ASP A 108 -9.93 -16.29 -7.93
N ALA A 109 -10.45 -16.73 -6.79
CA ALA A 109 -9.77 -17.68 -5.93
C ALA A 109 -10.80 -18.55 -5.18
N ASP A 110 -10.59 -19.87 -5.25
CA ASP A 110 -11.50 -20.86 -4.69
C ASP A 110 -10.69 -22.05 -4.13
N LEU A 111 -11.18 -22.66 -3.05
CA LEU A 111 -10.47 -23.76 -2.39
C LEU A 111 -10.45 -25.04 -3.25
N ASP A 112 -11.50 -25.29 -4.04
CA ASP A 112 -11.62 -26.50 -4.85
C ASP A 112 -11.02 -26.30 -6.25
N ARG A 113 -11.18 -25.10 -6.82
CA ARG A 113 -10.77 -24.78 -8.20
C ARG A 113 -9.44 -24.03 -8.31
N GLY A 114 -8.86 -23.57 -7.21
CA GLY A 114 -7.63 -22.76 -7.20
C GLY A 114 -7.85 -21.30 -7.63
N LEU A 115 -6.77 -20.65 -8.07
CA LEU A 115 -6.80 -19.29 -8.60
C LEU A 115 -7.35 -19.29 -10.03
N GLY A 116 -8.25 -18.36 -10.33
CA GLY A 116 -8.57 -17.98 -11.70
C GLY A 116 -7.75 -16.74 -12.08
N LEU A 117 -7.00 -16.84 -13.17
CA LEU A 117 -6.16 -15.78 -13.69
C LEU A 117 -6.57 -15.42 -15.12
N VAL A 118 -6.21 -14.22 -15.55
CA VAL A 118 -6.08 -13.90 -16.98
C VAL A 118 -4.60 -13.86 -17.28
N ASP A 119 -4.12 -14.74 -18.16
CA ASP A 119 -2.71 -14.77 -18.57
C ASP A 119 -2.37 -13.62 -19.54
N LEU A 120 -1.13 -13.60 -20.00
CA LEU A 120 -0.62 -12.53 -20.88
C LEU A 120 -1.16 -12.61 -22.32
N ASP A 121 -1.75 -13.74 -22.71
CA ASP A 121 -2.45 -13.91 -23.98
C ASP A 121 -3.92 -13.44 -23.88
N GLY A 122 -4.39 -13.09 -22.67
CA GLY A 122 -5.76 -12.69 -22.38
C GLY A 122 -6.70 -13.86 -22.09
N ASP A 123 -6.18 -15.08 -22.01
CA ASP A 123 -6.94 -16.28 -21.75
C ASP A 123 -7.22 -16.47 -20.26
N SER A 124 -8.41 -17.00 -19.95
CA SER A 124 -8.77 -17.34 -18.57
C SER A 124 -8.22 -18.71 -18.20
N VAL A 125 -7.24 -18.74 -17.30
CA VAL A 125 -6.58 -19.97 -16.83
C VAL A 125 -6.86 -20.24 -15.36
N ARG A 126 -6.65 -21.49 -14.94
CA ARG A 126 -6.70 -21.88 -13.52
C ARG A 126 -5.46 -22.60 -13.08
N ILE A 127 -4.94 -22.20 -11.92
CA ILE A 127 -3.79 -22.82 -11.27
C ILE A 127 -4.10 -23.09 -9.79
N ALA A 128 -3.52 -24.14 -9.21
CA ALA A 128 -3.70 -24.47 -7.80
C ALA A 128 -2.35 -24.69 -7.10
N PRO A 129 -1.48 -23.66 -7.02
CA PRO A 129 -0.21 -23.78 -6.32
C PRO A 129 -0.44 -23.86 -4.81
N GLU A 130 0.47 -24.47 -4.06
CA GLU A 130 0.40 -24.45 -2.58
C GLU A 130 0.63 -23.04 -2.03
N LEU A 131 1.56 -22.31 -2.65
CA LEU A 131 1.98 -20.96 -2.30
C LEU A 131 1.82 -20.02 -3.50
N VAL A 132 1.28 -18.84 -3.23
CA VAL A 132 1.01 -17.78 -4.20
C VAL A 132 1.98 -16.63 -3.93
N HIS A 133 2.62 -16.12 -4.98
CA HIS A 133 3.48 -14.96 -4.89
C HIS A 133 2.76 -13.75 -5.51
N LEU A 134 2.69 -12.69 -4.72
CA LEU A 134 2.33 -11.35 -5.19
C LEU A 134 3.65 -10.57 -5.24
N PRO A 135 4.38 -10.58 -6.36
CA PRO A 135 5.73 -10.01 -6.41
C PRO A 135 5.68 -8.49 -6.25
N HIS A 136 6.71 -7.93 -5.62
CA HIS A 136 7.00 -6.51 -5.75
C HIS A 136 7.29 -6.17 -7.23
N PRO A 137 6.79 -5.07 -7.79
CA PRO A 137 6.98 -4.72 -9.20
C PRO A 137 8.44 -4.62 -9.66
N VAL A 138 9.37 -4.31 -8.76
CA VAL A 138 10.81 -4.28 -9.08
C VAL A 138 11.37 -5.65 -9.50
N LEU A 139 10.66 -6.74 -9.17
CA LEU A 139 11.01 -8.12 -9.50
C LEU A 139 10.33 -8.60 -10.79
N LEU A 140 9.56 -7.75 -11.47
CA LEU A 140 8.93 -8.06 -12.74
C LEU A 140 9.83 -7.54 -13.85
N ASP A 141 10.47 -8.44 -14.60
CA ASP A 141 11.41 -8.08 -15.66
C ASP A 141 10.73 -7.27 -16.78
N ASP A 142 9.50 -7.66 -17.16
CA ASP A 142 8.70 -7.01 -18.21
C ASP A 142 7.62 -6.06 -17.63
N LEU A 143 7.96 -5.33 -16.56
CA LEU A 143 7.01 -4.45 -15.85
C LEU A 143 6.28 -3.46 -16.79
N GLU A 144 6.97 -2.92 -17.79
CA GLU A 144 6.36 -1.96 -18.72
C GLU A 144 5.35 -2.64 -19.66
N GLU A 145 5.68 -3.81 -20.21
CA GLU A 145 4.75 -4.59 -21.02
C GLU A 145 3.51 -5.00 -20.21
N LEU A 146 3.70 -5.39 -18.94
CA LEU A 146 2.60 -5.68 -18.02
C LEU A 146 1.70 -4.48 -17.76
N ARG A 147 2.26 -3.25 -17.71
CA ARG A 147 1.48 -2.02 -17.56
C ARG A 147 0.67 -1.72 -18.82
N GLU A 148 1.27 -1.84 -19.99
CA GLU A 148 0.57 -1.65 -21.26
C GLU A 148 -0.60 -2.62 -21.37
N PHE A 149 -0.37 -3.90 -21.11
CA PHE A 149 -1.41 -4.92 -21.15
C PHE A 149 -2.49 -4.73 -20.07
N ALA A 150 -2.10 -4.27 -18.87
CA ALA A 150 -3.06 -3.92 -17.82
C ALA A 150 -4.02 -2.81 -18.26
N VAL A 151 -3.54 -1.80 -19.00
CA VAL A 151 -4.39 -0.75 -19.56
C VAL A 151 -5.37 -1.33 -20.58
N GLU A 152 -4.92 -2.21 -21.47
CA GLU A 152 -5.79 -2.85 -22.46
C GLU A 152 -6.89 -3.72 -21.82
N LEU A 153 -6.54 -4.46 -20.76
CA LEU A 153 -7.48 -5.29 -20.00
C LEU A 153 -8.40 -4.50 -19.06
N GLY A 154 -8.22 -3.18 -18.92
CA GLY A 154 -8.95 -2.36 -17.97
C GLY A 154 -8.72 -2.78 -16.52
N VAL A 155 -7.49 -3.18 -16.19
CA VAL A 155 -7.08 -3.58 -14.84
C VAL A 155 -7.14 -2.42 -13.88
N GLU A 156 -7.75 -2.64 -12.71
CA GLU A 156 -7.81 -1.67 -11.62
C GLU A 156 -7.20 -2.26 -10.34
N GLN A 157 -6.00 -1.79 -9.97
CA GLN A 157 -5.31 -2.27 -8.77
C GLN A 157 -5.41 -1.29 -7.61
N ARG A 158 -6.12 -1.66 -6.54
CA ARG A 158 -6.12 -0.85 -5.31
C ARG A 158 -4.75 -0.81 -4.62
N ALA A 159 -4.01 -1.93 -4.60
CA ALA A 159 -2.66 -1.99 -4.02
C ALA A 159 -1.56 -1.38 -4.91
N GLN A 160 -1.95 -0.82 -6.08
CA GLN A 160 -1.07 -0.13 -7.02
C GLN A 160 0.21 -0.91 -7.38
N GLN A 161 0.16 -2.24 -7.49
CA GLN A 161 1.37 -3.05 -7.73
C GLN A 161 2.12 -2.61 -8.98
N LEU A 162 1.47 -2.56 -10.14
CA LEU A 162 2.12 -2.18 -11.40
C LEU A 162 2.51 -0.70 -11.45
N PHE A 163 1.70 0.17 -10.85
CA PHE A 163 1.90 1.62 -10.88
C PHE A 163 2.70 2.17 -9.71
N ARG A 164 3.16 1.30 -8.81
CA ARG A 164 4.09 1.67 -7.75
C ARG A 164 5.40 2.07 -8.37
N GLU A 165 5.91 3.22 -7.93
CA GLU A 165 7.22 3.72 -8.33
C GLU A 165 8.32 2.77 -7.83
N VAL A 166 9.25 2.42 -8.72
CA VAL A 166 10.33 1.47 -8.45
C VAL A 166 11.68 2.09 -8.75
N TRP A 167 12.68 1.72 -7.96
CA TRP A 167 14.08 2.08 -8.19
C TRP A 167 14.88 0.81 -8.40
N GLN A 168 15.59 0.75 -9.52
CA GLN A 168 16.62 -0.26 -9.74
C GLN A 168 17.94 0.22 -9.15
N ARG A 169 18.78 -0.73 -8.70
CA ARG A 169 20.14 -0.40 -8.26
C ARG A 169 20.96 0.04 -9.48
N PRO A 170 21.62 1.22 -9.45
CA PRO A 170 22.50 1.64 -10.54
C PRO A 170 23.68 0.66 -10.71
N ALA A 171 23.99 0.27 -11.96
CA ALA A 171 25.06 -0.68 -12.24
C ALA A 171 26.47 -0.21 -11.83
N GLY A 172 26.68 1.11 -11.73
CA GLY A 172 27.95 1.73 -11.33
C GLY A 172 28.04 2.12 -9.86
N LEU A 173 27.06 1.73 -9.04
CA LEU A 173 27.06 2.05 -7.61
C LEU A 173 28.26 1.39 -6.92
N ASP A 174 28.94 2.14 -6.04
CA ASP A 174 29.95 1.56 -5.16
C ASP A 174 29.29 0.56 -4.20
N ALA A 175 29.56 -0.72 -4.41
CA ALA A 175 28.99 -1.80 -3.62
C ALA A 175 29.45 -1.79 -2.14
N ASP A 176 30.60 -1.16 -1.84
CA ASP A 176 31.16 -1.06 -0.50
C ASP A 176 30.69 0.17 0.29
N ALA A 177 30.05 1.14 -0.39
CA ALA A 177 29.38 2.25 0.27
C ALA A 177 28.28 1.75 1.21
N THR A 178 27.87 2.60 2.14
CA THR A 178 26.85 2.27 3.17
C THR A 178 25.69 3.26 3.21
N THR A 179 25.77 4.34 2.43
CA THR A 179 24.78 5.43 2.42
C THR A 179 24.42 5.82 0.98
N VAL A 180 23.19 6.29 0.78
CA VAL A 180 22.76 7.01 -0.41
C VAL A 180 22.45 8.45 -0.01
N GLU A 181 23.15 9.40 -0.63
CA GLU A 181 23.09 10.83 -0.29
C GLU A 181 22.08 11.62 -1.14
N ASP A 182 21.53 11.02 -2.20
CA ASP A 182 20.69 11.70 -3.21
C ASP A 182 19.49 12.47 -2.62
N TYR A 183 19.02 12.06 -1.45
CA TYR A 183 17.87 12.61 -0.75
C TYR A 183 18.21 13.16 0.65
N ALA A 184 19.48 13.45 0.91
CA ALA A 184 19.92 14.16 2.11
C ALA A 184 19.82 15.69 1.92
N GLY A 185 19.77 16.44 3.01
CA GLY A 185 19.74 17.91 3.03
C GLY A 185 18.40 18.53 2.61
N GLY A 186 17.32 17.75 2.51
CA GLY A 186 16.00 18.30 2.23
C GLY A 186 15.46 19.02 3.45
N ALA A 187 15.54 20.36 3.46
CA ALA A 187 15.22 21.22 4.59
C ALA A 187 13.70 21.36 4.86
N PHE A 188 13.35 21.46 6.13
CA PHE A 188 12.00 21.73 6.63
C PHE A 188 12.08 22.80 7.71
N LYS A 189 11.16 23.77 7.66
CA LYS A 189 11.07 24.84 8.69
C LYS A 189 11.04 24.31 10.12
N GLN A 190 10.40 23.15 10.34
CA GLN A 190 10.23 22.55 11.66
C GLN A 190 10.19 21.03 11.59
N LEU A 191 10.84 20.38 12.55
CA LEU A 191 10.87 18.93 12.70
C LEU A 191 9.49 18.25 12.67
N ARG A 192 8.48 18.85 13.33
CA ARG A 192 7.11 18.32 13.33
C ARG A 192 6.50 18.18 11.92
N PHE A 193 6.96 18.96 10.93
CA PHE A 193 6.48 18.84 9.56
C PHE A 193 7.05 17.59 8.88
N LEU A 194 8.33 17.30 9.08
CA LEU A 194 8.95 16.07 8.59
C LEU A 194 8.40 14.82 9.32
N HIS A 195 8.19 14.88 10.63
CA HIS A 195 7.50 13.83 11.40
C HIS A 195 6.05 13.61 10.92
N GLY A 196 5.30 14.70 10.73
CA GLY A 196 3.94 14.67 10.21
C GLY A 196 3.88 14.03 8.82
N ARG A 197 4.79 14.41 7.93
CA ARG A 197 4.92 13.82 6.58
C ARG A 197 5.27 12.33 6.66
N THR A 198 6.21 11.94 7.50
CA THR A 198 6.59 10.54 7.72
C THR A 198 5.37 9.70 8.10
N THR A 199 4.54 10.21 9.02
CA THR A 199 3.31 9.55 9.47
C THR A 199 2.24 9.51 8.38
N GLN A 200 2.05 10.61 7.64
CA GLN A 200 1.10 10.67 6.52
C GLN A 200 1.43 9.69 5.39
N LEU A 201 2.73 9.46 5.16
CA LEU A 201 3.23 8.48 4.20
C LEU A 201 3.17 7.02 4.72
N GLY A 202 2.75 6.81 5.97
CA GLY A 202 2.60 5.49 6.59
C GLY A 202 3.90 4.89 7.13
N TYR A 203 4.99 5.65 7.19
CA TYR A 203 6.25 5.21 7.76
C TYR A 203 6.28 5.39 9.27
N ARG A 204 7.12 4.58 9.95
CA ARG A 204 7.31 4.67 11.40
C ARG A 204 8.54 5.51 11.71
N VAL A 205 8.53 6.16 12.87
CA VAL A 205 9.71 6.83 13.42
C VAL A 205 10.32 5.96 14.51
N ARG A 206 11.62 5.71 14.46
CA ARG A 206 12.38 4.97 15.48
C ARG A 206 13.78 5.58 15.65
N GLY A 207 14.08 6.08 16.84
CA GLY A 207 15.40 6.64 17.18
C GLY A 207 15.83 7.74 16.19
N GLY A 208 14.94 8.70 15.94
CA GLY A 208 15.15 9.80 15.01
C GLY A 208 15.23 9.44 13.53
N ASN A 209 14.83 8.22 13.15
CA ASN A 209 14.80 7.78 11.75
C ASN A 209 13.38 7.46 11.30
N ALA A 210 13.01 7.88 10.09
CA ALA A 210 11.94 7.23 9.34
C ALA A 210 12.41 5.84 8.92
N VAL A 211 11.59 4.81 9.11
CA VAL A 211 11.95 3.42 8.83
C VAL A 211 10.97 2.69 7.92
N CYS A 212 11.51 1.90 7.00
CA CYS A 212 10.77 0.96 6.14
C CYS A 212 11.39 -0.44 6.27
N SER A 213 10.62 -1.40 6.81
CA SER A 213 11.09 -2.76 7.03
C SER A 213 10.60 -3.70 5.91
N VAL A 214 11.55 -4.26 5.17
CA VAL A 214 11.34 -5.23 4.11
C VAL A 214 11.86 -6.60 4.55
N ARG A 215 11.19 -7.66 4.11
CA ARG A 215 11.71 -9.02 4.23
C ARG A 215 11.99 -9.52 2.83
N GLU A 216 13.21 -9.96 2.60
CA GLU A 216 13.71 -10.36 1.28
C GLU A 216 14.65 -11.55 1.48
N ASP A 217 14.45 -12.65 0.75
CA ASP A 217 15.20 -13.91 0.91
C ASP A 217 15.30 -14.40 2.37
N ALA A 218 14.17 -14.31 3.08
CA ALA A 218 14.05 -14.59 4.51
C ALA A 218 14.89 -13.70 5.46
N ARG A 219 15.59 -12.69 4.94
CA ARG A 219 16.34 -11.70 5.71
C ARG A 219 15.47 -10.47 5.96
N GLY A 220 15.52 -9.96 7.18
CA GLY A 220 14.92 -8.65 7.51
C GLY A 220 15.93 -7.56 7.21
N VAL A 221 15.52 -6.60 6.39
CA VAL A 221 16.29 -5.39 6.07
C VAL A 221 15.43 -4.17 6.42
N GLU A 222 15.99 -3.20 7.12
CA GLU A 222 15.31 -1.95 7.47
C GLU A 222 16.03 -0.77 6.84
N ALA A 223 15.37 -0.14 5.86
CA ALA A 223 15.78 1.15 5.31
C ALA A 223 15.52 2.25 6.35
N ARG A 224 16.44 3.21 6.47
CA ARG A 224 16.39 4.28 7.46
C ARG A 224 16.83 5.60 6.84
N VAL A 225 16.05 6.64 7.07
CA VAL A 225 16.41 8.03 6.75
C VAL A 225 16.38 8.80 8.07
N TRP A 226 17.48 9.45 8.43
CA TRP A 226 17.50 10.32 9.59
C TRP A 226 16.56 11.49 9.35
N ILE A 227 15.73 11.80 10.36
CA ILE A 227 14.76 12.89 10.28
C ILE A 227 14.83 13.83 11.50
N GLY A 228 15.78 13.61 12.42
CA GLY A 228 15.90 14.37 13.67
C GLY A 228 15.39 13.60 14.90
N ASP A 229 15.95 13.90 16.09
CA ASP A 229 15.54 13.32 17.38
C ASP A 229 14.82 14.40 18.22
N TYR A 230 13.86 13.96 19.06
CA TYR A 230 12.98 14.77 19.92
C TYR A 230 11.98 15.70 19.22
N ASP A 231 10.74 15.83 19.71
CA ASP A 231 9.80 16.82 19.15
C ASP A 231 10.23 18.25 19.48
N GLY A 232 10.50 19.05 18.44
CA GLY A 232 10.95 20.44 18.57
C GLY A 232 10.43 21.35 17.46
N TYR A 233 10.62 22.66 17.66
CA TYR A 233 10.30 23.71 16.68
C TYR A 233 11.52 24.14 15.86
N GLU A 234 12.62 23.40 15.99
CA GLU A 234 13.87 23.66 15.28
C GLU A 234 13.75 23.24 13.82
N GLU A 235 14.49 23.95 12.96
CA GLU A 235 14.69 23.56 11.57
C GLU A 235 15.34 22.18 11.51
N THR A 236 15.01 21.42 10.47
CA THR A 236 15.55 20.08 10.28
C THR A 236 15.75 19.77 8.82
N GLU A 237 16.44 18.68 8.53
CA GLU A 237 16.65 18.16 7.19
C GLU A 237 16.53 16.65 7.15
N THR A 238 16.23 16.12 5.98
CA THR A 238 16.38 14.70 5.68
C THR A 238 17.87 14.33 5.68
N GLY A 239 18.25 13.26 6.38
CA GLY A 239 19.60 12.72 6.31
C GLY A 239 19.77 11.66 5.23
N PRO A 240 20.96 11.03 5.13
CA PRO A 240 21.20 9.98 4.14
C PRO A 240 20.31 8.76 4.38
N LEU A 241 20.05 8.05 3.28
CA LEU A 241 19.40 6.74 3.32
C LEU A 241 20.44 5.66 3.60
N ILE A 242 20.17 4.84 4.62
CA ILE A 242 20.98 3.67 4.98
C ILE A 242 20.09 2.44 5.10
N TRP A 243 20.70 1.25 5.06
CA TRP A 243 20.01 -0.01 5.36
C TRP A 243 20.68 -0.72 6.51
N THR A 244 19.88 -1.39 7.34
CA THR A 244 20.36 -2.19 8.47
C THR A 244 19.80 -3.60 8.41
N ASP A 245 20.56 -4.58 8.90
CA ASP A 245 20.05 -5.95 9.11
C ASP A 245 19.21 -6.06 10.39
N GLY A 246 18.64 -7.25 10.64
CA GLY A 246 17.83 -7.51 11.84
C GLY A 246 18.55 -7.33 13.18
N SER A 247 19.88 -7.22 13.19
CA SER A 247 20.67 -6.89 14.40
C SER A 247 20.94 -5.39 14.54
N GLY A 248 20.52 -4.58 13.57
CA GLY A 248 20.77 -3.14 13.51
C GLY A 248 22.12 -2.75 12.91
N ARG A 249 22.88 -3.71 12.37
CA ARG A 249 24.16 -3.43 11.70
C ARG A 249 23.92 -2.83 10.33
N VAL A 250 24.63 -1.76 10.01
CA VAL A 250 24.57 -1.10 8.70
C VAL A 250 25.09 -2.06 7.61
N LEU A 251 24.32 -2.17 6.53
CA LEU A 251 24.63 -2.99 5.37
C LEU A 251 25.44 -2.17 4.35
N LYS A 252 26.33 -2.86 3.64
CA LYS A 252 26.90 -2.33 2.41
C LYS A 252 25.82 -2.29 1.33
N LEU A 253 25.86 -1.32 0.42
CA LEU A 253 24.84 -1.16 -0.61
C LEU A 253 24.75 -2.40 -1.52
N GLY A 254 25.86 -3.08 -1.79
CA GLY A 254 25.89 -4.34 -2.54
C GLY A 254 25.14 -5.50 -1.86
N GLN A 255 24.87 -5.42 -0.55
CA GLN A 255 24.19 -6.47 0.23
C GLN A 255 22.68 -6.25 0.36
N VAL A 256 22.19 -5.07 -0.02
CA VAL A 256 20.75 -4.79 -0.07
C VAL A 256 20.18 -5.57 -1.25
N GLY A 257 18.97 -6.13 -1.17
CA GLY A 257 18.31 -6.72 -2.33
C GLY A 257 17.42 -5.71 -3.07
N PRO A 258 16.89 -6.06 -4.25
CA PRO A 258 16.14 -5.13 -5.11
C PRO A 258 14.88 -4.56 -4.47
N VAL A 259 14.13 -5.34 -3.68
CA VAL A 259 12.91 -4.88 -3.00
C VAL A 259 13.26 -3.90 -1.88
N ALA A 260 14.21 -4.28 -1.01
CA ALA A 260 14.65 -3.39 0.07
C ALA A 260 15.27 -2.08 -0.46
N TRP A 261 15.98 -2.16 -1.58
CA TRP A 261 16.52 -0.99 -2.28
C TRP A 261 15.40 -0.09 -2.78
N SER A 262 14.48 -0.62 -3.59
CA SER A 262 13.39 0.14 -4.19
C SER A 262 12.52 0.84 -3.14
N GLU A 263 12.18 0.12 -2.06
CA GLU A 263 11.33 0.65 -1.00
C GLU A 263 12.04 1.70 -0.12
N GLY A 264 13.34 1.54 0.09
CA GLY A 264 14.17 2.54 0.76
C GLY A 264 14.25 3.83 -0.04
N MET A 265 14.53 3.72 -1.35
CA MET A 265 14.58 4.86 -2.27
C MET A 265 13.23 5.57 -2.35
N ARG A 266 12.12 4.82 -2.46
CA ARG A 266 10.76 5.36 -2.45
C ARG A 266 10.46 6.16 -1.19
N MET A 267 10.86 5.65 -0.02
CA MET A 267 10.70 6.36 1.25
C MET A 267 11.53 7.64 1.25
N ALA A 268 12.82 7.58 0.91
CA ALA A 268 13.71 8.72 0.93
C ALA A 268 13.26 9.82 -0.06
N ALA A 269 12.94 9.44 -1.31
CA ALA A 269 12.41 10.35 -2.32
C ALA A 269 11.10 11.01 -1.86
N ALA A 270 10.16 10.24 -1.31
CA ALA A 270 8.89 10.77 -0.84
C ALA A 270 9.07 11.74 0.33
N LEU A 271 9.99 11.48 1.27
CA LEU A 271 10.31 12.41 2.35
C LEU A 271 10.93 13.70 1.79
N PHE A 272 11.97 13.58 0.97
CA PHE A 272 12.69 14.70 0.37
C PHE A 272 11.82 15.59 -0.54
N ALA A 273 10.82 15.01 -1.22
CA ALA A 273 9.87 15.77 -2.03
C ALA A 273 8.99 16.74 -1.21
N GLY A 274 8.93 16.58 0.11
CA GLY A 274 8.17 17.49 0.99
C GLY A 274 8.97 18.67 1.54
N ARG A 275 10.26 18.77 1.20
CA ARG A 275 11.15 19.85 1.65
C ARG A 275 10.62 21.22 1.23
N ASP A 276 11.04 22.25 1.95
CA ASP A 276 10.84 23.63 1.51
C ASP A 276 11.59 23.86 0.18
N ILE A 277 10.92 24.50 -0.77
CA ILE A 277 11.52 24.95 -2.03
C ILE A 277 11.63 26.46 -1.92
N GLU A 278 12.84 27.01 -2.07
CA GLU A 278 13.01 28.46 -2.14
C GLU A 278 12.32 28.98 -3.42
N ASP A 279 11.40 29.93 -3.28
CA ASP A 279 10.76 30.57 -4.42
C ASP A 279 11.82 31.37 -5.20
N GLU A 280 12.03 31.04 -6.48
CA GLU A 280 13.04 31.64 -7.38
C GLU A 280 12.90 33.18 -7.53
N GLU A 281 11.80 33.79 -7.08
CA GLU A 281 11.59 35.25 -7.08
C GLU A 281 12.41 36.02 -6.03
N GLN A 282 13.06 35.36 -5.06
CA GLN A 282 13.90 36.04 -4.06
C GLN A 282 15.41 36.04 -4.38
N ALA A 283 15.82 35.42 -5.49
CA ALA A 283 17.23 35.27 -5.88
C ALA A 283 17.65 36.11 -7.11
N ALA A 284 16.82 37.04 -7.58
CA ALA A 284 17.10 37.92 -8.74
C ALA A 284 17.12 39.41 -8.39
#